data_AF-A0A960PQ96-F1
#
_entry.id   AF-A0A960PQ96-F1
#
_cell.length_a   1.000
_cell.length_b   1.000
_cell.length_c   1.000
_cell.angle_alpha   90.00
_cell.angle_beta   90.00
_cell.angle_gamma   90.00
#
_symmetry.space_group_name_H-M   'P 1'
#
loop_
_entity.id
_entity.type
_entity.pdbx_description
1 polymer ?
#
loop_
_entity_poly.entity_id
_entity_poly.type
_entity_poly.pdbx_seq_one_letter_code
_entity_poly.pdbx_strand_id
1 'polypeptide(L)'
;MRVLVACTSGCQRQYDVSDLSAGSRFHCACGEVLAVPRLAGFEAAVVRCSGCGAPRQGSEAECRHCGASFTLVDRDLNTVCPQCLARVGDRARFCHHCAAPLAAEELGGEPSVHSCPACGGGVALVSRRLGQEVLSLLECHRCAGIWLSGETFRVLEDRAQAVATDGTGPQRSEA
;
A
#
# COMPACT_ATOMS: atom_id res chain seq x y z
N MET A 1 7.89 -21.21 -7.45
CA MET A 1 7.58 -19.77 -7.54
C MET A 1 7.01 -19.53 -8.92
N ARG A 2 5.83 -18.91 -9.02
CA ARG A 2 5.18 -18.65 -10.31
C ARG A 2 5.77 -17.39 -10.94
N VAL A 3 6.19 -17.45 -12.20
CA VAL A 3 6.78 -16.31 -12.92
C VAL A 3 5.85 -15.91 -14.06
N LEU A 4 5.31 -14.69 -13.99
CA LEU A 4 4.38 -14.18 -14.99
C LEU A 4 5.04 -13.09 -15.85
N VAL A 5 4.83 -13.16 -17.16
CA VAL A 5 5.24 -12.13 -18.11
C VAL A 5 4.02 -11.67 -18.90
N ALA A 6 3.81 -10.35 -18.96
CA ALA A 6 2.76 -9.73 -19.75
C ALA A 6 3.30 -9.21 -21.10
N CYS A 7 2.52 -9.36 -22.16
CA CYS A 7 2.81 -8.74 -23.45
C CYS A 7 2.44 -7.24 -23.43
N THR A 8 3.35 -6.39 -22.93
CA THR A 8 3.04 -4.96 -22.72
C THR A 8 3.06 -4.12 -24.00
N SER A 9 3.72 -4.58 -25.07
CA SER A 9 3.79 -3.89 -26.37
C SER A 9 2.66 -4.27 -27.34
N GLY A 10 2.00 -5.41 -27.11
CA GLY A 10 1.00 -5.96 -28.03
C GLY A 10 -0.36 -6.14 -27.36
N CYS A 11 -0.68 -7.39 -27.01
CA CYS A 11 -2.04 -7.79 -26.64
C CYS A 11 -2.34 -7.84 -25.13
N GLN A 12 -1.41 -7.42 -24.26
CA GLN A 12 -1.55 -7.44 -22.79
C GLN A 12 -1.77 -8.82 -22.16
N ARG A 13 -1.69 -9.91 -22.94
CA ARG A 13 -1.85 -11.27 -22.44
C ARG A 13 -0.71 -11.64 -21.49
N GLN A 14 -1.05 -12.37 -20.42
CA GLN A 14 -0.10 -12.87 -19.43
C GLN A 14 0.22 -14.34 -19.69
N TYR A 15 1.49 -14.69 -19.51
CA TYR A 15 2.01 -16.04 -19.67
C TYR A 15 2.67 -16.49 -18.37
N ASP A 16 2.43 -17.74 -18.00
CA ASP A 16 3.23 -18.43 -17.00
C ASP A 16 4.50 -18.96 -17.67
N VAL A 17 5.64 -18.43 -17.28
CA VAL A 17 6.95 -18.77 -17.84
C VAL A 17 7.83 -19.47 -16.81
N SER A 18 7.22 -20.05 -15.77
CA SER A 18 7.94 -20.71 -14.67
C SER A 18 8.87 -21.83 -15.15
N ASP A 19 8.53 -22.48 -16.26
CA ASP A 19 9.30 -23.59 -16.86
C ASP A 19 10.30 -23.14 -17.94
N LEU A 20 10.41 -21.83 -18.23
CA LEU A 20 11.35 -21.30 -19.21
C LEU A 20 12.61 -20.77 -18.54
N SER A 21 13.74 -20.89 -19.25
CA SER A 21 15.03 -20.40 -18.75
C SER A 21 15.07 -18.87 -18.72
N ALA A 22 15.54 -18.28 -17.61
CA ALA A 22 15.74 -16.83 -17.52
C ALA A 22 16.66 -16.30 -18.65
N GLY A 23 16.23 -15.22 -19.29
CA GLY A 23 16.89 -14.64 -20.46
C GLY A 23 16.50 -15.28 -21.80
N SER A 24 15.80 -16.42 -21.80
CA SER A 24 15.25 -16.97 -23.04
C SER A 24 14.13 -16.09 -23.62
N ARG A 25 13.81 -16.29 -24.89
CA ARG A 25 12.76 -15.55 -25.61
C ARG A 25 11.68 -16.50 -26.08
N PHE A 26 10.44 -16.03 -26.11
CA PHE A 26 9.29 -16.77 -26.65
C PHE A 26 8.35 -15.83 -27.41
N HIS A 27 7.53 -16.40 -28.28
CA HIS A 27 6.53 -15.64 -29.01
C HIS A 27 5.22 -15.58 -28.24
N CYS A 28 4.68 -14.38 -28.11
CA CYS A 28 3.30 -14.13 -27.77
C CYS A 28 2.41 -14.59 -28.94
N ALA A 29 1.17 -14.99 -28.64
CA ALA A 29 0.16 -15.30 -29.66
C ALA A 29 -0.13 -14.14 -30.64
N CYS A 30 0.15 -12.88 -30.26
CA CYS A 30 0.03 -11.73 -31.16
C CYS A 30 1.28 -11.49 -32.04
N GLY A 31 2.25 -12.40 -32.01
CA GLY A 31 3.49 -12.32 -32.79
C GLY A 31 4.67 -11.67 -32.06
N GLU A 32 4.41 -10.96 -30.96
CA GLU A 32 5.47 -10.25 -30.24
C GLU A 32 6.48 -11.16 -29.56
N VAL A 33 7.74 -10.73 -29.51
CA VAL A 33 8.82 -11.50 -28.88
C VAL A 33 9.04 -11.00 -27.45
N LEU A 34 8.78 -11.86 -26.48
CA LEU A 34 8.92 -11.56 -25.06
C LEU A 34 10.17 -12.24 -24.49
N ALA A 35 10.81 -11.59 -23.52
CA ALA A 35 11.95 -12.14 -22.80
C ALA A 35 11.52 -12.65 -21.41
N VAL A 36 12.02 -13.82 -21.03
CA VAL A 36 11.84 -14.36 -19.68
C VAL A 36 12.74 -13.58 -18.72
N PRO A 37 12.18 -12.90 -17.70
CA PRO A 37 12.97 -12.06 -16.80
C PRO A 37 13.91 -12.92 -15.96
N ARG A 38 15.10 -12.40 -15.69
CA ARG A 38 15.95 -12.93 -14.62
C ARG A 38 15.44 -12.37 -13.29
N LEU A 39 14.83 -13.23 -12.48
CA LEU A 39 14.42 -12.86 -11.13
C LEU A 39 15.67 -12.72 -10.26
N ALA A 40 15.94 -11.51 -9.79
CA ALA A 40 16.91 -11.29 -8.74
C ALA A 40 16.26 -11.63 -7.40
N GLY A 41 16.96 -12.40 -6.56
CA GLY A 41 16.57 -12.54 -5.17
C GLY A 41 16.49 -11.16 -4.53
N PHE A 42 15.36 -10.86 -3.91
CA PHE A 42 15.21 -9.66 -3.11
C PHE A 42 15.51 -10.05 -1.66
N GLU A 43 16.57 -9.48 -1.07
CA GLU A 43 16.76 -9.51 0.38
C GLU A 43 15.60 -8.74 1.00
N ALA A 44 14.64 -9.48 1.57
CA ALA A 44 13.56 -8.87 2.33
C ALA A 44 14.20 -8.05 3.45
N ALA A 45 13.94 -6.74 3.47
CA ALA A 45 14.44 -5.88 4.52
C ALA A 45 13.94 -6.46 5.85
N VAL A 46 14.85 -7.00 6.66
CA VAL A 46 14.51 -7.45 8.00
C VAL A 46 14.05 -6.21 8.74
N VAL A 47 12.75 -6.14 9.00
CA VAL A 47 12.18 -5.12 9.89
C VAL A 47 12.86 -5.30 11.24
N ARG A 48 13.57 -4.27 11.67
CA ARG A 48 14.16 -4.21 13.01
C ARG A 48 13.34 -3.28 13.87
N CYS A 49 13.26 -3.58 15.16
CA CYS A 49 12.68 -2.67 16.14
C CYS A 49 13.47 -1.36 16.16
N SER A 50 12.80 -0.24 15.88
CA SER A 50 13.38 1.11 15.98
C SER A 50 13.90 1.46 17.39
N GLY A 51 13.38 0.82 18.45
CA GLY A 51 13.81 1.04 19.83
C GLY A 51 15.07 0.27 20.27
N CYS A 52 15.30 -0.95 19.77
CA CYS A 52 16.41 -1.80 20.23
C CYS A 52 17.21 -2.53 19.13
N GLY A 53 16.80 -2.43 17.87
CA GLY A 53 17.45 -3.08 16.73
C GLY A 53 17.16 -4.58 16.57
N ALA A 54 16.42 -5.20 17.49
CA ALA A 54 16.06 -6.62 17.41
C ALA A 54 15.26 -6.93 16.13
N PRO A 55 15.50 -8.07 15.46
CA PRO A 55 14.69 -8.47 14.31
C PRO A 55 13.26 -8.79 14.74
N ARG A 56 12.27 -8.27 14.00
CA ARG A 56 10.87 -8.62 14.19
C ARG A 56 10.62 -10.07 13.78
N GLN A 57 9.86 -10.81 14.58
CA GLN A 57 9.42 -12.16 14.22
C GLN A 57 7.94 -12.13 13.88
N GLY A 58 7.59 -12.51 12.65
CA GLY A 58 6.21 -12.52 12.20
C GLY A 58 5.52 -11.14 12.20
N SER A 59 4.24 -11.12 12.57
CA SER A 59 3.35 -9.96 12.48
C SER A 59 3.03 -9.31 13.84
N GLU A 60 3.81 -9.61 14.89
CA GLU A 60 3.65 -9.11 16.25
C GLU A 60 3.56 -7.57 16.30
N ALA A 61 2.74 -7.02 17.21
CA ALA A 61 2.55 -5.58 17.38
C ALA A 61 3.59 -4.94 18.32
N GLU A 62 4.27 -5.75 19.13
CA GLU A 62 5.27 -5.33 20.11
C GLU A 62 6.55 -6.13 19.95
N CYS A 63 7.69 -5.49 20.24
CA CYS A 63 8.98 -6.15 20.21
C CYS A 63 9.12 -7.08 21.42
N ARG A 64 9.27 -8.39 21.17
CA ARG A 64 9.53 -9.39 22.22
C ARG A 64 10.82 -9.17 23.03
N HIS A 65 11.71 -8.28 22.62
CA HIS A 65 12.97 -8.00 23.33
C HIS A 65 12.89 -6.78 24.23
N CYS A 66 12.37 -5.65 23.76
CA CYS A 66 12.30 -4.42 24.54
C CYS A 66 10.89 -3.95 24.89
N GLY A 67 9.84 -4.61 24.40
CA GLY A 67 8.45 -4.24 24.60
C GLY A 67 7.99 -3.01 23.80
N ALA A 68 8.84 -2.41 22.98
CA ALA A 68 8.45 -1.26 22.16
C ALA A 68 7.39 -1.67 21.13
N SER A 69 6.35 -0.84 20.95
CA SER A 69 5.36 -1.02 19.89
C SER A 69 6.00 -0.80 18.51
N PHE A 70 5.70 -1.67 17.55
CA PHE A 70 6.11 -1.45 16.16
C PHE A 70 5.25 -0.35 15.53
N THR A 71 5.91 0.73 15.12
CA THR A 71 5.29 1.86 14.43
C THR A 71 4.85 1.48 13.01
N LEU A 72 4.11 2.37 12.35
CA LEU A 72 3.78 2.22 10.93
C LEU A 72 5.01 2.03 10.04
N VAL A 73 6.11 2.72 10.38
CA VAL A 73 7.40 2.61 9.69
C VAL A 73 7.97 1.22 9.86
N ASP A 74 7.93 0.68 11.08
CA ASP A 74 8.39 -0.68 11.35
C ASP A 74 7.49 -1.72 10.65
N ARG A 75 6.29 -1.38 10.18
CA ARG A 75 5.38 -2.33 9.55
C ARG A 75 5.39 -2.29 8.02
N ASP A 76 6.16 -1.39 7.41
CA ASP A 76 6.10 -1.10 5.97
C ASP A 76 4.63 -0.85 5.55
N LEU A 77 3.94 0.04 6.27
CA LEU A 77 2.52 0.39 6.04
C LEU A 77 2.31 1.91 6.06
N ASN A 78 3.30 2.69 5.60
CA ASN A 78 3.23 4.15 5.60
C ASN A 78 2.44 4.70 4.41
N THR A 79 2.27 3.94 3.34
CA THR A 79 1.42 4.35 2.21
C THR A 79 -0.05 4.08 2.50
N VAL A 80 -0.92 5.04 2.18
CA VAL A 80 -2.37 4.90 2.24
C VAL A 80 -2.91 4.95 0.82
N CYS A 81 -3.78 4.01 0.45
CA CYS A 81 -4.41 4.02 -0.86
C CYS A 81 -5.42 5.18 -0.93
N PRO A 82 -5.31 6.13 -1.89
CA PRO A 82 -6.24 7.25 -1.97
C PRO A 82 -7.67 6.84 -2.37
N GLN A 83 -7.83 5.65 -2.98
CA GLN A 83 -9.12 5.17 -3.45
C GLN A 83 -9.96 4.49 -2.37
N CYS A 84 -9.33 3.67 -1.53
CA CYS A 84 -10.05 2.87 -0.52
C CYS A 84 -9.54 3.10 0.91
N LEU A 85 -8.56 3.98 1.10
CA LEU A 85 -7.93 4.32 2.38
C LEU A 85 -7.26 3.13 3.11
N ALA A 86 -7.09 1.99 2.43
CA ALA A 86 -6.33 0.85 2.95
C ALA A 86 -4.84 1.22 3.06
N ARG A 87 -4.20 0.80 4.15
CA ARG A 87 -2.74 0.89 4.28
C ARG A 87 -2.07 -0.19 3.46
N VAL A 88 -1.01 0.18 2.75
CA VAL A 88 -0.32 -0.67 1.79
C VAL A 88 1.19 -0.50 1.97
N GLY A 89 1.96 -1.46 1.46
CA GLY A 89 3.42 -1.41 1.50
C GLY A 89 3.98 -0.16 0.82
N ASP A 90 5.06 0.42 1.34
CA ASP A 90 5.63 1.66 0.81
C ASP A 90 6.15 1.50 -0.63
N ARG A 91 6.43 0.25 -1.02
CA ARG A 91 6.88 -0.14 -2.36
C ARG A 91 5.77 -0.75 -3.22
N ALA A 92 4.53 -0.77 -2.73
CA ALA A 92 3.41 -1.31 -3.48
C ALA A 92 3.10 -0.40 -4.68
N ARG A 93 3.12 -0.97 -5.90
CA ARG A 93 2.69 -0.27 -7.11
C ARG A 93 1.17 -0.29 -7.30
N PHE A 94 0.49 -1.23 -6.64
CA PHE A 94 -0.96 -1.41 -6.67
C PHE A 94 -1.48 -1.70 -5.26
N CYS A 95 -2.68 -1.22 -4.96
CA CYS A 95 -3.34 -1.54 -3.69
C CYS A 95 -3.74 -3.02 -3.66
N HIS A 96 -3.34 -3.75 -2.61
CA HIS A 96 -3.74 -5.15 -2.45
C HIS A 96 -5.23 -5.33 -2.09
N HIS A 97 -5.94 -4.24 -1.74
CA HIS A 97 -7.35 -4.27 -1.40
C HIS A 97 -8.25 -3.94 -2.59
N CYS A 98 -7.98 -2.85 -3.33
CA CYS A 98 -8.82 -2.38 -4.43
C CYS A 98 -8.15 -2.41 -5.82
N ALA A 99 -6.91 -2.90 -5.92
CA ALA A 99 -6.11 -2.95 -7.15
C ALA A 99 -5.79 -1.59 -7.81
N ALA A 100 -6.20 -0.46 -7.22
CA ALA A 100 -5.88 0.85 -7.74
C ALA A 100 -4.36 1.06 -7.82
N PRO A 101 -3.85 1.68 -8.91
CA PRO A 101 -2.44 2.04 -9.00
C PRO A 101 -2.09 3.04 -7.89
N LEU A 102 -0.93 2.83 -7.28
CA LEU A 102 -0.41 3.69 -6.22
C LEU A 102 0.71 4.57 -6.79
N ALA A 103 0.61 5.87 -6.55
CA ALA A 103 1.72 6.78 -6.70
C ALA A 103 2.52 6.79 -5.38
N ALA A 104 3.83 7.03 -5.44
CA ALA A 104 4.61 7.29 -4.25
C ALA A 104 4.06 8.55 -3.57
N GLU A 105 3.59 8.42 -2.33
CA GLU A 105 3.15 9.56 -1.52
C GLU A 105 4.34 10.22 -0.84
N GLU A 106 4.28 11.54 -0.65
CA GLU A 106 5.26 12.24 0.18
C GLU A 106 5.13 11.76 1.64
N LEU A 107 6.28 11.56 2.28
CA LEU A 107 6.36 11.21 3.71
C LEU A 107 5.60 12.27 4.53
N GLY A 108 4.96 11.82 5.62
CA GLY A 108 3.99 12.61 6.40
C GLY A 108 4.43 14.05 6.71
N GLY A 109 3.44 14.95 6.74
CA GLY A 109 3.63 16.38 7.00
C GLY A 109 3.87 16.72 8.46
N GLU A 110 3.86 18.01 8.76
CA GLU A 110 4.18 18.52 10.09
C GLU A 110 3.19 18.05 11.18
N PRO A 111 3.67 17.92 12.44
CA PRO A 111 2.79 17.71 13.59
C PRO A 111 1.72 18.81 13.66
N SER A 112 0.48 18.40 13.79
CA SER A 112 -0.66 19.29 14.03
C SER A 112 -0.79 19.65 15.50
N VAL A 113 -1.60 20.66 15.79
CA VAL A 113 -2.01 21.03 17.16
C VAL A 113 -2.98 20.03 17.80
N HIS A 114 -3.46 19.04 17.04
CA HIS A 114 -4.44 18.08 17.51
C HIS A 114 -3.76 16.84 18.10
N SER A 115 -4.28 16.40 19.25
CA SER A 115 -3.86 15.13 19.88
C SER A 115 -4.72 13.97 19.41
N CYS A 116 -4.13 12.78 19.34
CA CYS A 116 -4.85 11.57 18.98
C CYS A 116 -5.83 11.17 20.10
N PRO A 117 -7.15 11.14 19.83
CA PRO A 117 -8.14 10.79 20.86
C PRO A 117 -8.06 9.31 21.27
N ALA A 118 -7.58 8.42 20.39
CA ALA A 118 -7.41 7.00 20.70
C ALA A 118 -6.17 6.70 21.55
N CYS A 119 -5.09 7.48 21.40
CA CYS A 119 -3.86 7.30 22.19
C CYS A 119 -3.79 8.15 23.46
N GLY A 120 -4.67 9.16 23.60
CA GLY A 120 -4.66 10.14 24.69
C GLY A 120 -3.82 11.39 24.42
N GLY A 121 -3.84 12.32 25.38
CA GLY A 121 -3.36 13.71 25.26
C GLY A 121 -1.84 13.95 25.14
N GLY A 122 -1.06 12.98 24.69
CA GLY A 122 0.39 13.10 24.54
C GLY A 122 0.91 12.79 23.14
N VAL A 123 0.04 12.44 22.19
CA VAL A 123 0.44 12.04 20.84
C VAL A 123 -0.15 12.99 19.82
N ALA A 124 0.67 13.90 19.30
CA ALA A 124 0.28 14.81 18.23
C ALA A 124 -0.03 14.02 16.94
N LEU A 125 -1.14 14.38 16.29
CA LEU A 125 -1.47 13.89 14.96
C LEU A 125 -0.61 14.62 13.92
N VAL A 126 -0.25 13.95 12.84
CA VAL A 126 0.48 14.55 11.71
C VAL A 126 -0.45 14.80 10.54
N SER A 127 -0.27 15.92 9.84
CA SER A 127 -1.04 16.19 8.62
C SER A 127 -0.52 15.35 7.46
N ARG A 128 -1.42 14.82 6.65
CA ARG A 128 -1.08 14.04 5.45
C ARG A 128 -2.02 14.40 4.31
N ARG A 129 -1.46 14.50 3.09
CA ARG A 129 -2.22 14.64 1.85
C ARG A 129 -2.20 13.31 1.10
N LEU A 130 -3.36 12.87 0.63
CA LEU A 130 -3.51 11.64 -0.14
C LEU A 130 -3.85 11.93 -1.60
N GLY A 131 -3.17 11.22 -2.51
CA GLY A 131 -3.43 11.26 -3.95
C GLY A 131 -3.15 12.61 -4.64
N GLN A 132 -3.41 12.65 -5.95
CA GLN A 132 -3.29 13.87 -6.78
C GLN A 132 -4.42 14.87 -6.47
N GLU A 133 -5.56 14.38 -6.02
CA GLU A 133 -6.70 15.19 -5.57
C GLU A 133 -6.65 15.36 -4.04
N VAL A 134 -5.86 16.36 -3.61
CA VAL A 134 -5.68 17.00 -2.29
C VAL A 134 -6.65 16.62 -1.14
N LEU A 135 -6.81 15.34 -0.81
CA LEU A 135 -7.51 14.91 0.40
C LEU A 135 -6.55 15.11 1.58
N SER A 136 -6.86 16.05 2.46
CA SER A 136 -6.06 16.29 3.67
C SER A 136 -6.67 15.58 4.87
N LEU A 137 -5.86 14.80 5.58
CA LEU A 137 -6.25 14.07 6.77
C LEU A 137 -5.21 14.23 7.89
N LEU A 138 -5.60 13.85 9.10
CA LEU A 138 -4.71 13.74 10.24
C LEU A 138 -4.46 12.27 10.57
N GLU A 139 -3.20 11.93 10.83
CA GLU A 139 -2.76 10.57 11.12
C GLU A 139 -2.07 10.48 12.48
N CYS A 140 -2.29 9.39 13.21
CA CYS A 140 -1.49 9.05 14.37
C CYS A 140 -0.37 8.08 14.00
N HIS A 141 0.90 8.49 14.16
CA HIS A 141 2.06 7.63 13.92
C HIS A 141 2.17 6.45 14.92
N ARG A 142 1.46 6.52 16.06
CA ARG A 142 1.46 5.47 17.10
C ARG A 142 0.40 4.40 16.85
N CYS A 143 -0.88 4.76 16.77
CA CYS A 143 -1.97 3.79 16.58
C CYS A 143 -2.41 3.61 15.13
N ALA A 144 -1.80 4.34 14.19
CA ALA A 144 -2.15 4.34 12.77
C ALA A 144 -3.54 4.88 12.42
N GLY A 145 -4.27 5.44 13.39
CA GLY A 145 -5.61 5.99 13.17
C GLY A 145 -5.61 7.19 12.21
N ILE A 146 -6.64 7.25 11.38
CA ILE A 146 -6.91 8.33 10.42
C ILE A 146 -8.10 9.14 10.93
N TRP A 147 -7.97 10.47 10.88
CA TRP A 147 -8.97 11.42 11.34
C TRP A 147 -9.22 12.44 10.24
N LEU A 148 -10.50 12.67 9.95
CA LEU A 148 -10.95 13.53 8.86
C LEU A 148 -11.69 14.73 9.42
N SER A 149 -11.63 15.85 8.70
CA SER A 149 -12.57 16.93 8.93
C SER A 149 -13.97 16.51 8.45
N GLY A 150 -15.02 17.13 9.00
CA GLY A 150 -16.39 16.88 8.53
C GLY A 150 -16.60 17.23 7.05
N GLU A 151 -15.86 18.22 6.53
CA GLU A 151 -15.90 18.59 5.11
C GLU A 151 -15.28 17.50 4.23
N THR A 152 -14.08 17.03 4.58
CA THR A 152 -13.39 15.94 3.87
C THR A 152 -14.22 14.66 3.91
N PHE A 153 -14.88 14.37 5.03
CA PHE A 153 -15.76 13.22 5.16
C PHE A 153 -16.93 13.28 4.16
N ARG A 154 -17.61 14.42 4.05
CA ARG A 154 -18.72 14.60 3.09
C ARG A 154 -18.26 14.42 1.64
N VAL A 155 -17.09 14.97 1.28
CA VAL A 155 -16.52 14.78 -0.07
C VAL A 155 -16.31 13.29 -0.37
N LEU A 156 -15.89 12.49 0.62
CA LEU A 156 -15.74 11.04 0.45
C LEU A 156 -17.10 10.32 0.34
N GLU A 157 -18.11 10.75 1.11
CA GLU A 157 -19.48 10.23 0.99
C GLU A 157 -20.04 10.47 -0.42
N ASP A 158 -19.95 11.70 -0.92
CA ASP A 158 -20.43 12.07 -2.25
C ASP A 158 -19.76 11.23 -3.35
N ARG A 159 -18.44 11.02 -3.24
CA ARG A 159 -17.68 10.16 -4.17
C ARG A 159 -18.12 8.70 -4.11
N ALA A 160 -18.27 8.16 -2.90
CA ALA A 160 -18.71 6.78 -2.72
C ALA A 160 -20.10 6.57 -3.31
N GLN A 161 -20.98 7.55 -3.16
CA GLN A 161 -22.34 7.52 -3.67
C GLN A 161 -22.39 7.64 -5.20
N ALA A 162 -21.56 8.51 -5.79
CA ALA A 162 -21.42 8.62 -7.24
C ALA A 162 -20.94 7.30 -7.90
N VAL A 163 -19.93 6.64 -7.30
CA VAL A 163 -19.45 5.34 -7.80
C VAL A 163 -20.54 4.26 -7.72
N ALA A 164 -21.38 4.30 -6.69
CA ALA A 164 -22.50 3.37 -6.53
C ALA A 164 -23.61 3.60 -7.58
N THR A 165 -23.88 4.86 -7.95
CA THR A 165 -24.89 5.20 -8.97
C THR A 165 -24.41 4.95 -10.40
N ASP A 166 -23.12 5.11 -10.67
CA ASP A 166 -22.53 4.94 -12.01
C ASP A 166 -22.25 3.48 -12.38
N GLY A 167 -22.61 2.51 -11.53
CA GLY A 167 -22.49 1.08 -11.81
C GLY A 167 -21.05 0.56 -11.98
N THR A 168 -20.04 1.40 -11.70
CA THR A 168 -18.61 1.08 -11.85
C THR A 168 -17.96 0.72 -10.49
N GLY A 169 -18.76 0.18 -9.57
CA GLY A 169 -18.28 -0.29 -8.28
C GLY A 169 -17.55 -1.64 -8.42
N PRO A 170 -16.49 -1.91 -7.64
CA PRO A 170 -15.87 -3.24 -7.60
C PRO A 170 -16.91 -4.27 -7.15
N GLN A 171 -17.24 -5.22 -8.03
CA GLN A 171 -18.14 -6.31 -7.71
C GLN A 171 -17.52 -7.14 -6.57
N ARG A 172 -18.14 -7.10 -5.38
CA ARG A 172 -17.83 -8.05 -4.31
C ARG A 172 -18.24 -9.44 -4.80
N SER A 173 -17.27 -10.24 -5.21
CA SER A 173 -17.49 -11.68 -5.39
C SER A 173 -17.68 -12.29 -4.00
N GLU A 174 -18.91 -12.66 -3.66
CA GLU A 174 -19.20 -13.51 -2.51
C GLU A 174 -18.63 -14.90 -2.77
N ALA A 175 -17.81 -15.38 -1.84
CA ALA A 175 -17.38 -16.78 -1.71
C ALA A 175 -17.65 -17.20 -0.27
#